data_AF-A0A6U5WIS0-F1
#
_entry.id   AF-A0A6U5WIS0-F1
#
_cell.length_a   1.000
_cell.length_b   1.000
_cell.length_c   1.000
_cell.angle_alpha   90.00
_cell.angle_beta   90.00
_cell.angle_gamma   90.00
#
_symmetry.space_group_name_H-M   'P 1'
#
loop_
_entity.id
_entity.type
_entity.pdbx_description
1 polymer ?
#
loop_
_entity_poly.entity_id
_entity_poly.type
_entity_poly.pdbx_seq_one_letter_code
_entity_poly.pdbx_strand_id
1 'polypeptide(L)'
;MSSQREHEKAVMATSEDAALCKSIASSKGYYQDPFIHVFVSRSGSRPPLINRGHYARVTAVRNVIFQFLEACGNNSDDSSSESDLAHGQNLREQIVILGSGLDSTFFYLKNMSKQPRGGYFEVDFDDVVKFKKDRIMRSDALKKILEIQIDESEEPETEVDDKEGDLGLRTREYTLLSCDMRNCQELEAALGSAGVDFSAPTLFISECVLIYMKPGTRTVE
;
A
#
# COMPACT_ATOMS: atom_id res chain seq x y z
N MET A 1 -20.89 20.51 4.30
CA MET A 1 -19.42 20.58 4.16
C MET A 1 -18.64 20.45 5.46
N SER A 2 -19.11 20.96 6.62
CA SER A 2 -18.42 20.77 7.93
C SER A 2 -18.44 19.31 8.41
N SER A 3 -19.63 18.69 8.44
CA SER A 3 -19.83 17.33 8.96
C SER A 3 -19.11 16.22 8.17
N GLN A 4 -18.94 16.39 6.85
CA GLN A 4 -18.20 15.43 6.01
C GLN A 4 -16.70 15.49 6.28
N ARG A 5 -16.14 16.70 6.42
CA ARG A 5 -14.72 16.89 6.79
C ARG A 5 -14.42 16.40 8.21
N GLU A 6 -15.36 16.57 9.14
CA GLU A 6 -15.24 16.00 10.50
C GLU A 6 -15.26 14.47 10.48
N HIS A 7 -16.12 13.87 9.64
CA HIS A 7 -16.15 12.42 9.44
C HIS A 7 -14.84 11.92 8.82
N GLU A 8 -14.33 12.59 7.77
CA GLU A 8 -13.04 12.26 7.15
C GLU A 8 -11.89 12.32 8.15
N LYS A 9 -11.83 13.37 8.98
CA LYS A 9 -10.86 13.46 10.08
C LYS A 9 -10.97 12.31 11.08
N ALA A 10 -12.19 11.91 11.44
CA ALA A 10 -12.39 10.77 12.31
C ALA A 10 -11.92 9.46 11.67
N VAL A 11 -12.19 9.26 10.37
CA VAL A 11 -11.72 8.10 9.59
C VAL A 11 -10.19 8.09 9.54
N MET A 12 -9.54 9.24 9.30
CA MET A 12 -8.08 9.34 9.31
C MET A 12 -7.47 8.99 10.68
N ALA A 13 -8.10 9.40 11.79
CA ALA A 13 -7.64 9.01 13.12
C ALA A 13 -7.66 7.48 13.33
N THR A 14 -8.49 6.74 12.59
CA THR A 14 -8.51 5.27 12.64
C THR A 14 -7.29 4.65 11.96
N SER A 15 -6.71 5.29 10.95
CA SER A 15 -5.48 4.80 10.30
C SER A 15 -4.29 4.89 11.25
N GLU A 16 -4.17 5.99 11.99
CA GLU A 16 -3.15 6.16 13.04
C GLU A 16 -3.30 5.15 14.17
N ASP A 17 -4.51 4.91 14.69
CA ASP A 17 -4.71 3.92 15.76
C ASP A 17 -4.46 2.49 15.28
N ALA A 18 -4.87 2.15 14.06
CA ALA A 18 -4.58 0.85 13.46
C ALA A 18 -3.07 0.62 13.30
N ALA A 19 -2.34 1.62 12.78
CA ALA A 19 -0.89 1.57 12.63
C ALA A 19 -0.18 1.47 13.99
N LEU A 20 -0.65 2.20 15.00
CA LEU A 20 -0.13 2.12 16.36
C LEU A 20 -0.34 0.73 16.96
N CYS A 21 -1.52 0.13 16.81
CA CYS A 21 -1.79 -1.21 17.31
C CYS A 21 -0.94 -2.28 16.58
N LYS A 22 -0.79 -2.15 15.27
CA LYS A 22 0.13 -2.95 14.44
C LYS A 22 1.57 -2.83 14.97
N SER A 23 2.09 -1.61 15.13
CA SER A 23 3.44 -1.34 15.65
C SER A 23 3.70 -1.90 17.05
N ILE A 24 2.74 -1.75 17.97
CA ILE A 24 2.84 -2.32 19.33
C ILE A 24 2.86 -3.85 19.30
N ALA A 25 2.05 -4.48 18.45
CA ALA A 25 2.05 -5.93 18.31
C ALA A 25 3.38 -6.44 17.71
N SER A 26 3.91 -5.76 16.69
CA SER A 26 5.23 -6.05 16.09
C SER A 26 6.36 -5.94 17.12
N SER A 27 6.43 -4.84 17.88
CA SER A 27 7.48 -4.63 18.88
C SER A 27 7.45 -5.65 20.05
N LYS A 28 6.30 -6.28 20.29
CA LYS A 28 6.14 -7.39 21.24
C LYS A 28 6.41 -8.78 20.65
N GLY A 29 6.84 -8.85 19.39
CA GLY A 29 7.19 -10.09 18.71
C GLY A 29 6.01 -10.93 18.25
N TYR A 30 4.80 -10.37 18.18
CA TYR A 30 3.65 -11.11 17.63
C TYR A 30 3.84 -11.41 16.13
N TYR A 31 4.46 -10.49 15.40
CA TYR A 31 4.90 -10.69 14.02
C TYR A 31 6.10 -9.79 13.74
N GLN A 32 6.79 -10.02 12.61
CA GLN A 32 7.92 -9.21 12.21
C GLN A 32 7.49 -8.13 11.23
N ASP A 33 7.77 -6.88 11.58
CA ASP A 33 7.66 -5.74 10.68
C ASP A 33 8.67 -4.66 11.10
N PRO A 34 9.80 -4.57 10.38
CA PRO A 34 10.83 -3.60 10.71
C PRO A 34 10.50 -2.18 10.23
N PHE A 35 9.36 -1.92 9.59
CA PHE A 35 9.05 -0.64 8.96
C PHE A 35 7.86 0.09 9.58
N ILE A 36 6.88 -0.63 10.13
CA ILE A 36 5.65 -0.03 10.70
C ILE A 36 5.91 1.06 11.74
N HIS A 37 7.02 0.94 12.48
CA HIS A 37 7.40 1.90 13.51
C HIS A 37 7.71 3.31 12.95
N VAL A 38 8.11 3.41 11.68
CA VAL A 38 8.41 4.69 11.00
C VAL A 38 7.15 5.55 10.83
N PHE A 39 5.99 4.91 10.72
CA PHE A 39 4.73 5.59 10.45
C PHE A 39 3.97 6.01 11.71
N VAL A 40 4.45 5.65 12.91
CA VAL A 40 3.77 5.95 14.17
C VAL A 40 4.60 6.89 15.03
N SER A 41 3.96 7.87 15.66
CA SER A 41 4.65 8.84 16.53
C SER A 41 4.52 8.53 18.02
N ARG A 42 3.67 7.57 18.39
CA ARG A 42 3.33 7.28 19.79
C ARG A 42 3.82 5.90 20.17
N SER A 43 4.40 5.80 21.36
CA SER A 43 4.63 4.52 22.03
C SER A 43 3.46 4.22 22.97
N GLY A 44 3.25 2.96 23.28
CA GLY A 44 2.19 2.56 24.19
C GLY A 44 2.10 1.06 24.38
N SER A 45 1.10 0.63 25.16
CA SER A 45 0.76 -0.77 25.32
C SER A 45 -0.70 -0.99 24.96
N ARG A 46 -0.99 -2.18 24.45
CA ARG A 46 -2.34 -2.68 24.23
C ARG A 46 -2.51 -4.00 24.99
N PRO A 47 -3.74 -4.30 25.48
CA PRO A 47 -4.04 -5.59 26.10
C PRO A 47 -3.63 -6.76 25.19
N PRO A 48 -3.21 -7.92 25.73
CA PRO A 48 -2.80 -9.06 24.93
C PRO A 48 -3.82 -9.49 23.87
N LEU A 49 -5.12 -9.40 24.18
CA LEU A 49 -6.18 -9.72 23.24
C LEU A 49 -6.17 -8.83 21.99
N ILE A 50 -5.90 -7.53 22.15
CA ILE A 50 -5.80 -6.58 21.04
C ILE A 50 -4.58 -6.90 20.16
N ASN A 51 -3.44 -7.27 20.77
CA ASN A 51 -2.24 -7.66 20.02
C ASN A 51 -2.48 -8.96 19.24
N ARG A 52 -3.17 -9.95 19.83
CA ARG A 52 -3.57 -11.18 19.14
C ARG A 52 -4.52 -10.92 17.97
N GLY A 53 -5.46 -9.99 18.13
CA GLY A 53 -6.35 -9.56 17.04
C GLY A 53 -5.57 -8.94 15.87
N HIS A 54 -4.62 -8.06 16.16
CA HIS A 54 -3.78 -7.44 15.12
C HIS A 54 -2.81 -8.43 14.48
N TYR A 55 -2.27 -9.38 15.24
CA TYR A 55 -1.50 -10.49 14.69
C TYR A 55 -2.31 -11.28 13.67
N ALA A 56 -3.51 -11.73 14.04
CA ALA A 56 -4.38 -12.50 13.16
C ALA A 56 -4.74 -11.69 11.90
N ARG A 57 -5.06 -10.40 12.08
CA ARG A 57 -5.37 -9.46 11.00
C ARG A 57 -4.22 -9.31 10.00
N VAL A 58 -3.01 -8.99 10.48
CA VAL A 58 -1.83 -8.81 9.63
C VAL A 58 -1.44 -10.12 8.94
N THR A 59 -1.47 -11.23 9.67
CA THR A 59 -1.13 -12.56 9.14
C THR A 59 -2.10 -12.97 8.04
N ALA A 60 -3.40 -12.75 8.23
CA ALA A 60 -4.42 -13.08 7.23
C ALA A 60 -4.20 -12.31 5.91
N VAL A 61 -4.00 -10.99 5.99
CA VAL A 61 -3.76 -10.15 4.79
C VAL A 61 -2.47 -10.57 4.07
N ARG A 62 -1.37 -10.74 4.82
CA ARG A 62 -0.09 -11.19 4.24
C ARG A 62 -0.20 -12.57 3.60
N ASN A 63 -0.91 -13.50 4.22
CA ASN A 63 -1.10 -14.84 3.67
C ASN A 63 -1.88 -14.82 2.34
N VAL A 64 -2.90 -13.95 2.21
CA VAL A 64 -3.62 -13.78 0.95
C VAL A 64 -2.70 -13.19 -0.13
N ILE A 65 -1.89 -12.19 0.23
CA ILE A 65 -0.91 -11.62 -0.70
C ILE A 65 0.08 -12.68 -1.18
N PHE A 66 0.68 -13.46 -0.26
CA PHE A 66 1.65 -14.48 -0.65
C PHE A 66 1.05 -15.55 -1.55
N GLN A 67 -0.16 -16.04 -1.23
CA GLN A 67 -0.84 -17.03 -2.07
C GLN A 67 -1.14 -16.48 -3.47
N PHE A 68 -1.54 -15.21 -3.57
CA PHE A 68 -1.76 -14.55 -4.86
C PHE A 68 -0.47 -14.45 -5.68
N LEU A 69 0.63 -13.99 -5.06
CA LEU A 69 1.93 -13.88 -5.73
C LEU A 69 2.47 -15.26 -6.14
N GLU A 70 2.31 -16.28 -5.30
CA GLU A 70 2.69 -17.67 -5.60
C GLU A 70 1.90 -18.21 -6.79
N ALA A 71 0.59 -17.99 -6.82
CA ALA A 71 -0.28 -18.40 -7.93
C ALA A 71 0.06 -17.69 -9.26
N CYS A 72 0.62 -16.48 -9.23
CA CYS A 72 1.03 -15.74 -10.42
C CYS A 72 2.43 -16.12 -10.96
N GLY A 73 3.13 -17.07 -10.31
CA GLY A 73 4.33 -17.69 -10.89
C GLY A 73 5.65 -17.36 -10.21
N ASN A 74 5.71 -17.41 -8.87
CA ASN A 74 7.01 -17.55 -8.16
C ASN A 74 7.71 -18.91 -8.36
N ASN A 75 7.42 -19.64 -9.45
CA ASN A 75 8.22 -20.78 -9.92
C ASN A 75 9.40 -20.29 -10.78
N SER A 76 10.11 -19.25 -10.35
CA SER A 76 11.37 -18.85 -10.97
C SER A 76 12.50 -19.73 -10.43
N ASP A 77 12.53 -20.99 -10.88
CA ASP A 77 13.82 -21.60 -11.15
C ASP A 77 14.31 -20.93 -12.45
N ASP A 78 15.46 -20.28 -12.36
CA ASP A 78 16.18 -19.49 -13.36
C ASP A 78 16.70 -20.35 -14.53
N SER A 79 15.90 -21.31 -15.00
CA SER A 79 16.27 -22.34 -15.98
C SER A 79 15.14 -22.81 -16.89
N SER A 80 14.02 -22.09 -16.99
CA SER A 80 13.02 -22.39 -18.01
C SER A 80 13.44 -21.82 -19.36
N SER A 81 13.68 -22.73 -20.31
CA SER A 81 14.06 -22.46 -21.70
C SER A 81 12.96 -21.72 -22.47
N GLU A 82 13.31 -21.05 -23.58
CA GLU A 82 12.42 -20.28 -24.47
C GLU A 82 11.19 -21.04 -25.02
N SER A 83 11.04 -22.34 -24.76
CA SER A 83 9.99 -23.17 -25.36
C SER A 83 8.69 -23.30 -24.55
N ASP A 84 8.62 -22.84 -23.29
CA ASP A 84 7.42 -22.98 -22.44
C ASP A 84 6.44 -21.78 -22.51
N LEU A 85 6.66 -20.88 -23.49
CA LEU A 85 5.96 -19.60 -23.69
C LEU A 85 4.44 -19.66 -23.94
N ALA A 86 3.82 -20.84 -23.96
CA ALA A 86 2.45 -20.99 -24.44
C ALA A 86 1.36 -20.96 -23.35
N HIS A 87 1.64 -21.27 -22.06
CA HIS A 87 0.54 -21.49 -21.08
C HIS A 87 0.78 -21.01 -19.63
N GLY A 88 1.90 -20.37 -19.31
CA GLY A 88 2.20 -19.90 -17.94
C GLY A 88 3.04 -18.62 -17.95
N GLN A 89 2.51 -17.59 -18.61
CA GLN A 89 3.21 -16.34 -18.91
C GLN A 89 3.82 -15.68 -17.65
N ASN A 90 4.88 -14.91 -17.90
CA ASN A 90 5.47 -13.89 -17.03
C ASN A 90 4.42 -12.81 -16.69
N LEU A 91 3.38 -13.19 -15.94
CA LEU A 91 2.31 -12.31 -15.52
C LEU A 91 2.93 -11.22 -14.64
N ARG A 92 2.76 -9.95 -15.01
CA ARG A 92 3.20 -8.84 -14.17
C ARG A 92 2.10 -8.53 -13.16
N GLU A 93 1.99 -9.37 -12.14
CA GLU A 93 0.94 -9.25 -11.14
C GLU A 93 1.01 -7.92 -10.37
N GLN A 94 -0.14 -7.37 -10.02
CA GLN A 94 -0.29 -6.07 -9.37
C GLN A 94 -1.02 -6.21 -8.03
N ILE A 95 -0.71 -5.31 -7.11
CA ILE A 95 -1.44 -5.21 -5.84
C ILE A 95 -1.96 -3.78 -5.71
N VAL A 96 -3.25 -3.62 -5.43
CA VAL A 96 -3.89 -2.33 -5.17
C VAL A 96 -4.50 -2.35 -3.77
N ILE A 97 -3.99 -1.50 -2.88
CA ILE A 97 -4.53 -1.31 -1.53
C ILE A 97 -5.44 -0.09 -1.52
N LEU A 98 -6.73 -0.34 -1.30
CA LEU A 98 -7.76 0.66 -1.17
C LEU A 98 -7.88 1.07 0.30
N GLY A 99 -7.66 2.36 0.61
CA GLY A 99 -7.61 2.89 1.98
C GLY A 99 -6.40 2.36 2.73
N SER A 100 -5.23 2.55 2.13
CA SER A 100 -3.96 2.00 2.61
C SER A 100 -3.55 2.48 4.00
N GLY A 101 -4.07 3.61 4.46
CA GLY A 101 -3.68 4.22 5.73
C GLY A 101 -2.15 4.34 5.83
N LEU A 102 -1.62 3.87 6.95
CA LEU A 102 -0.18 3.86 7.22
C LEU A 102 0.41 2.44 7.14
N ASP A 103 -0.13 1.62 6.25
CA ASP A 103 0.32 0.24 6.06
C ASP A 103 1.78 0.16 5.58
N SER A 104 2.52 -0.83 6.07
CA SER A 104 3.95 -1.04 5.80
C SER A 104 4.22 -2.28 4.95
N THR A 105 3.18 -2.92 4.40
CA THR A 105 3.28 -4.24 3.76
C THR A 105 4.17 -4.21 2.52
N PHE A 106 4.13 -3.16 1.70
CA PHE A 106 5.06 -3.03 0.57
C PHE A 106 6.52 -3.14 1.01
N PHE A 107 6.93 -2.35 2.01
CA PHE A 107 8.31 -2.35 2.51
C PHE A 107 8.70 -3.71 3.08
N TYR A 108 7.77 -4.35 3.80
CA TYR A 108 7.96 -5.71 4.30
C TYR A 108 8.20 -6.71 3.14
N LEU A 109 7.37 -6.69 2.10
CA LEU A 109 7.50 -7.55 0.92
C LEU A 109 8.82 -7.31 0.16
N LYS A 110 9.14 -6.04 -0.13
CA LYS A 110 10.36 -5.63 -0.84
C LYS A 110 11.62 -6.05 -0.08
N ASN A 111 11.62 -5.97 1.25
CA ASN A 111 12.72 -6.44 2.10
C ASN A 111 12.96 -7.96 2.02
N MET A 112 11.96 -8.74 1.60
CA MET A 112 12.09 -10.18 1.36
C MET A 112 12.20 -10.51 -0.13
N SER A 113 12.31 -9.51 -1.02
CA SER A 113 12.28 -9.69 -2.47
C SER A 113 11.00 -10.39 -2.96
N LYS A 114 9.86 -10.12 -2.32
CA LYS A 114 8.54 -10.68 -2.63
C LYS A 114 7.53 -9.60 -3.03
N GLN A 115 7.98 -8.47 -3.57
CA GLN A 115 7.11 -7.44 -4.11
C GLN A 115 6.52 -7.86 -5.47
N PRO A 116 5.31 -7.38 -5.84
CA PRO A 116 4.71 -7.68 -7.14
C PRO A 116 5.54 -7.14 -8.31
N ARG A 117 5.64 -7.90 -9.40
CA ARG A 117 6.37 -7.50 -10.62
C ARG A 117 5.70 -6.39 -11.39
N GLY A 118 4.37 -6.28 -11.34
CA GLY A 118 3.57 -5.29 -12.07
C GLY A 118 3.37 -3.98 -11.32
N GLY A 119 3.73 -3.92 -10.04
CA GLY A 119 3.63 -2.71 -9.22
C GLY A 119 2.73 -2.88 -8.01
N TYR A 120 3.00 -2.07 -7.00
CA TYR A 120 2.23 -1.97 -5.77
C TYR A 120 1.63 -0.56 -5.65
N PHE A 121 0.32 -0.48 -5.62
CA PHE A 121 -0.43 0.76 -5.62
C PHE A 121 -1.18 0.91 -4.32
N GLU A 122 -1.09 2.09 -3.72
CA GLU A 122 -1.81 2.45 -2.52
C GLU A 122 -2.66 3.67 -2.79
N VAL A 123 -3.91 3.62 -2.35
CA VAL A 123 -4.87 4.72 -2.51
C VAL A 123 -5.38 5.14 -1.14
N ASP A 124 -5.39 6.43 -0.86
CA ASP A 124 -6.05 7.00 0.32
C ASP A 124 -6.43 8.46 0.09
N PHE A 125 -7.03 9.09 1.09
CA PHE A 125 -7.28 10.52 1.09
C PHE A 125 -5.97 11.31 1.12
N ASP A 126 -6.03 12.52 0.55
CA ASP A 126 -4.92 13.44 0.41
C ASP A 126 -4.09 13.66 1.69
N ASP A 127 -4.76 13.92 2.80
CA ASP A 127 -4.10 14.16 4.08
C ASP A 127 -3.31 12.92 4.58
N VAL A 128 -3.83 11.71 4.34
CA VAL A 128 -3.15 10.45 4.70
C VAL A 128 -1.94 10.23 3.79
N VAL A 129 -2.11 10.45 2.49
CA VAL A 129 -1.04 10.33 1.50
C VAL A 129 0.10 11.30 1.80
N LYS A 130 -0.21 12.58 2.05
CA LYS A 130 0.77 13.60 2.43
C LYS A 130 1.52 13.21 3.70
N PHE A 131 0.81 12.74 4.73
CA PHE A 131 1.44 12.30 5.97
C PHE A 131 2.37 11.10 5.75
N LYS A 132 1.93 10.10 4.97
CA LYS A 132 2.73 8.90 4.68
C LYS A 132 3.95 9.25 3.82
N LYS A 133 3.79 10.08 2.79
CA LYS A 133 4.88 10.61 1.95
C LYS A 133 5.93 11.31 2.80
N ASP A 134 5.53 12.21 3.70
CA ASP A 134 6.45 12.90 4.61
C ASP A 134 7.26 11.90 5.48
N ARG A 135 6.61 10.87 6.03
CA ARG A 135 7.30 9.82 6.79
C ARG A 135 8.30 9.02 5.96
N ILE A 136 7.95 8.69 4.72
CA ILE A 136 8.84 8.00 3.79
C ILE A 136 10.07 8.86 3.50
N MET A 137 9.88 10.13 3.13
CA MET A 137 10.98 11.02 2.74
C MET A 137 11.94 11.35 3.89
N ARG A 138 11.46 11.33 5.14
CA ARG A 138 12.31 11.51 6.34
C ARG A 138 13.05 10.25 6.77
N SER A 139 12.78 9.10 6.17
CA SER A 139 13.41 7.82 6.53
C SER A 139 14.39 7.36 5.45
N ASP A 140 15.69 7.43 5.75
CA ASP A 140 16.72 6.95 4.82
C ASP A 140 16.58 5.46 4.51
N ALA A 141 16.11 4.67 5.49
CA ALA A 141 15.82 3.26 5.28
C ALA A 141 14.72 3.04 4.22
N LEU A 142 13.61 3.79 4.29
CA LEU A 142 12.51 3.65 3.34
C LEU A 142 12.86 4.23 1.97
N LYS A 143 13.55 5.38 1.92
CA LYS A 143 14.08 5.93 0.66
C LYS A 143 14.99 4.93 -0.06
N LYS A 144 15.89 4.27 0.69
CA LYS A 144 16.77 3.23 0.14
C LYS A 144 15.99 2.03 -0.41
N ILE A 145 14.95 1.57 0.29
CA ILE A 145 14.10 0.46 -0.19
C ILE A 145 13.36 0.82 -1.47
N LEU A 146 12.94 2.08 -1.59
CA LEU A 146 12.26 2.62 -2.75
C LEU A 146 13.21 3.07 -3.87
N GLU A 147 14.53 2.93 -3.67
CA GLU A 147 15.56 3.36 -4.62
C GLU A 147 15.43 4.85 -5.00
N ILE A 148 14.94 5.68 -4.06
CA ILE A 148 14.83 7.12 -4.23
C ILE A 148 16.24 7.71 -4.11
N GLN A 149 16.76 8.27 -5.19
CA GLN A 149 18.04 8.97 -5.17
C GLN A 149 17.91 10.26 -4.37
N ILE A 150 18.83 10.47 -3.44
CA ILE A 150 18.99 11.73 -2.72
C ILE A 150 20.23 12.35 -3.34
N ASP A 151 20.07 13.21 -4.34
CA ASP A 151 21.18 14.02 -4.78
C ASP A 151 21.36 15.15 -3.75
N GLU A 152 22.50 15.19 -3.06
CA GLU A 152 22.81 16.26 -2.10
C GLU A 152 23.13 17.59 -2.81
N SER A 153 23.25 17.56 -4.15
CA SER A 153 23.67 18.68 -4.99
C SER A 153 22.63 19.16 -6.01
N GLU A 154 21.55 18.41 -6.24
CA GLU A 154 20.54 18.74 -7.25
C GLU A 154 19.13 18.50 -6.69
N GLU A 155 18.18 19.37 -7.05
CA GLU A 155 16.78 19.10 -6.77
C GLU A 155 16.39 17.75 -7.40
N PRO A 156 15.69 16.88 -6.67
CA PRO A 156 15.61 15.46 -7.02
C PRO A 156 14.94 15.25 -8.38
N GLU A 157 15.70 14.72 -9.36
CA GLU A 157 15.20 14.17 -10.64
C GLU A 157 14.47 12.81 -10.45
N THR A 158 13.75 12.64 -9.34
CA THR A 158 12.52 11.85 -9.42
C THR A 158 11.53 12.72 -10.17
N GLU A 159 10.77 12.19 -11.12
CA GLU A 159 9.53 12.85 -11.55
C GLU A 159 8.58 12.89 -10.34
N VAL A 160 8.86 13.78 -9.38
CA VAL A 160 7.85 14.45 -8.60
C VAL A 160 7.19 15.31 -9.65
N ASP A 161 6.13 14.80 -10.28
CA ASP A 161 5.31 15.63 -11.16
C ASP A 161 4.63 16.63 -10.22
N ASP A 162 5.37 17.63 -9.73
CA ASP A 162 4.90 18.81 -9.01
C ASP A 162 4.09 19.70 -9.97
N LYS A 163 3.38 19.10 -10.93
CA LYS A 163 2.15 19.68 -11.44
C LYS A 163 1.23 19.79 -10.24
N GLU A 164 1.03 21.03 -9.83
CA GLU A 164 0.03 21.51 -8.89
C GLU A 164 -1.29 20.69 -9.01
N GLY A 165 -1.36 19.54 -8.33
CA GLY A 165 -2.37 18.51 -8.60
C GLY A 165 -1.97 17.05 -8.30
N ASP A 166 -0.70 16.65 -8.43
CA ASP A 166 -0.28 15.25 -8.18
C ASP A 166 0.30 15.07 -6.76
N LEU A 167 -0.59 14.88 -5.79
CA LEU A 167 -0.25 14.83 -4.36
C LEU A 167 0.32 13.47 -3.91
N GLY A 168 0.72 12.61 -4.86
CA GLY A 168 1.22 11.25 -4.62
C GLY A 168 2.74 11.10 -4.45
N LEU A 169 3.18 9.83 -4.40
CA LEU A 169 4.58 9.42 -4.50
C LEU A 169 4.66 8.26 -5.49
N ARG A 170 5.49 8.37 -6.52
CA ARG A 170 5.66 7.33 -7.53
C ARG A 170 7.12 6.91 -7.63
N THR A 171 7.36 5.61 -7.62
CA THR A 171 8.64 4.97 -7.95
C THR A 171 8.41 3.84 -8.93
N ARG A 172 9.47 3.14 -9.33
CA ARG A 172 9.39 2.04 -10.30
C ARG A 172 8.44 0.90 -9.88
N GLU A 173 8.36 0.61 -8.58
CA GLU A 173 7.63 -0.54 -8.04
C GLU A 173 6.52 -0.17 -7.04
N TYR A 174 6.47 1.08 -6.58
CA TYR A 174 5.53 1.55 -5.58
C TYR A 174 4.91 2.88 -5.97
N THR A 175 3.58 2.97 -5.89
CA THR A 175 2.85 4.22 -6.14
C THR A 175 1.85 4.47 -5.01
N LEU A 176 1.88 5.67 -4.44
CA LEU A 176 0.95 6.17 -3.44
C LEU A 176 0.12 7.29 -4.07
N LEU A 177 -1.18 7.11 -4.13
CA LEU A 177 -2.14 7.95 -4.85
C LEU A 177 -3.14 8.60 -3.89
N SER A 178 -3.33 9.90 -4.08
CA SER A 178 -4.41 10.66 -3.43
C SER A 178 -5.68 10.54 -4.25
N CYS A 179 -6.71 9.88 -3.72
CA CYS A 179 -8.00 9.74 -4.40
C CYS A 179 -9.14 9.42 -3.42
N ASP A 180 -10.30 10.06 -3.62
CA ASP A 180 -11.52 9.69 -2.92
C ASP A 180 -12.17 8.47 -3.59
N MET A 181 -12.00 7.30 -2.98
CA MET A 181 -12.53 6.03 -3.46
C MET A 181 -14.07 5.97 -3.52
N ARG A 182 -14.79 6.95 -2.97
CA ARG A 182 -16.26 7.05 -3.11
C ARG A 182 -16.68 7.41 -4.53
N ASN A 183 -15.80 8.04 -5.30
CA ASN A 183 -16.01 8.29 -6.71
C ASN A 183 -15.28 7.24 -7.56
N CYS A 184 -16.00 6.19 -7.98
CA CYS A 184 -15.42 5.08 -8.73
C CYS A 184 -14.81 5.53 -10.07
N GLN A 185 -15.39 6.52 -10.75
CA GLN A 185 -14.88 7.02 -12.03
C GLN A 185 -13.54 7.74 -11.86
N GLU A 186 -13.43 8.58 -10.82
CA GLU A 186 -12.17 9.23 -10.48
C GLU A 186 -11.12 8.21 -10.03
N LEU A 187 -11.51 7.20 -9.26
CA LEU A 187 -10.61 6.12 -8.85
C LEU A 187 -10.06 5.33 -10.04
N GLU A 188 -10.91 4.93 -10.98
CA GLU A 188 -10.50 4.22 -12.19
C GLU A 188 -9.55 5.07 -13.05
N ALA A 189 -9.88 6.34 -13.25
CA ALA A 189 -9.02 7.27 -13.98
C ALA A 189 -7.66 7.48 -13.30
N ALA A 190 -7.65 7.61 -11.97
CA ALA A 190 -6.41 7.76 -11.19
C ALA A 190 -5.53 6.51 -11.28
N LEU A 191 -6.10 5.31 -11.14
CA LEU A 191 -5.37 4.04 -11.28
C LEU A 191 -4.78 3.89 -12.69
N GLY A 192 -5.57 4.18 -13.73
CA GLY A 192 -5.09 4.15 -15.11
C GLY A 192 -3.94 5.13 -15.37
N SER A 193 -4.05 6.34 -14.83
CA SER A 193 -3.02 7.38 -14.95
C SER A 193 -1.73 7.01 -14.19
N ALA A 194 -1.87 6.28 -13.09
CA ALA A 194 -0.76 5.74 -12.32
C ALA A 194 -0.04 4.55 -13.00
N GLY A 195 -0.61 4.00 -14.07
CA GLY A 195 -0.04 2.88 -14.81
C GLY A 195 -0.48 1.51 -14.33
N VAL A 196 -1.62 1.41 -13.64
CA VAL A 196 -2.29 0.12 -13.41
C VAL A 196 -2.67 -0.48 -14.76
N ASP A 197 -2.36 -1.77 -14.96
CA ASP A 197 -2.73 -2.50 -16.16
C ASP A 197 -3.98 -3.33 -15.86
N PHE A 198 -5.13 -2.85 -16.34
CA PHE A 198 -6.42 -3.50 -16.11
C PHE A 198 -6.56 -4.89 -16.78
N SER A 199 -5.60 -5.28 -17.63
CA SER A 199 -5.53 -6.62 -18.21
C SER A 199 -4.65 -7.58 -17.40
N ALA A 200 -3.82 -7.08 -16.49
CA ALA A 200 -2.93 -7.87 -15.65
C ALA A 200 -3.66 -8.47 -14.43
N PRO A 201 -3.20 -9.63 -13.91
CA PRO A 201 -3.71 -10.14 -12.64
C PRO A 201 -3.49 -9.11 -11.53
N THR A 202 -4.57 -8.66 -10.90
CA THR A 202 -4.53 -7.61 -9.88
C THR A 202 -5.25 -8.06 -8.62
N LEU A 203 -4.57 -8.03 -7.48
CA LEU A 203 -5.16 -8.24 -6.16
C LEU A 203 -5.57 -6.90 -5.55
N PHE A 204 -6.86 -6.70 -5.37
CA PHE A 204 -7.40 -5.56 -4.61
C PHE A 204 -7.61 -5.94 -3.14
N ILE A 205 -7.15 -5.09 -2.22
CA ILE A 205 -7.31 -5.28 -0.77
C ILE A 205 -7.97 -4.04 -0.17
N SER A 206 -8.99 -4.24 0.67
CA SER A 206 -9.66 -3.19 1.45
C SER A 206 -9.75 -3.59 2.93
N GLU A 207 -8.67 -3.36 3.67
CA GLU A 207 -8.53 -3.83 5.06
C GLU A 207 -9.19 -2.87 6.06
N CYS A 208 -10.44 -3.17 6.48
CA CYS A 208 -11.24 -2.33 7.39
C CYS A 208 -11.60 -0.94 6.84
N VAL A 209 -11.83 -0.83 5.53
CA VAL A 209 -12.08 0.45 4.85
C VAL A 209 -13.56 0.63 4.48
N LEU A 210 -14.14 -0.38 3.81
CA LEU A 210 -15.50 -0.29 3.25
C LEU A 210 -16.59 0.00 4.29
N ILE A 211 -16.34 -0.31 5.57
CA ILE A 211 -17.28 -0.03 6.67
C ILE A 211 -17.53 1.47 6.91
N TYR A 212 -16.62 2.34 6.45
CA TYR A 212 -16.76 3.80 6.53
C TYR A 212 -17.49 4.40 5.33
N MET A 213 -17.81 3.59 4.32
CA MET A 213 -18.51 4.03 3.12
C MET A 213 -19.99 3.68 3.22
N LYS A 214 -20.86 4.54 2.69
CA LYS A 214 -22.28 4.20 2.56
C LYS A 214 -22.40 3.07 1.53
N PRO A 215 -23.20 2.02 1.81
CA PRO A 215 -23.55 1.05 0.79
C PRO A 215 -24.17 1.76 -0.42
N GLY A 216 -23.57 1.61 -1.60
CA GLY A 216 -24.16 2.09 -2.85
C GLY A 216 -25.24 1.12 -3.34
N THR A 217 -26.28 1.64 -3.99
CA THR A 217 -27.13 0.84 -4.89
C THR A 217 -26.33 0.51 -6.14
N ARG A 218 -26.02 -0.77 -6.38
CA ARG A 218 -25.49 -1.23 -7.67
C ARG A 218 -26.47 -0.86 -8.78
N THR A 219 -26.12 0.08 -9.65
CA THR A 219 -26.59 0.03 -11.04
C THR A 219 -25.74 -1.04 -11.72
N VAL A 220 -26.33 -2.21 -11.88
CA VAL A 220 -25.85 -3.20 -12.84
C VAL A 220 -26.18 -2.59 -14.20
N GLU A 221 -25.19 -2.09 -14.92
CA GLU A 221 -25.29 -1.92 -16.37
C GLU A 221 -24.95 -3.24 -17.06
#